data_AF-A0A919HYM4-F1
#
_entry.id   AF-A0A919HYM4-F1
#
_cell.length_a   1.000
_cell.length_b   1.000
_cell.length_c   1.000
_cell.angle_alpha   90.00
_cell.angle_beta   90.00
_cell.angle_gamma   90.00
#
_symmetry.space_group_name_H-M   'P 1'
#
loop_
_entity.id
_entity.type
_entity.pdbx_description
1 polymer ?
#
loop_
_entity_poly.entity_id
_entity_poly.type
_entity_poly.pdbx_seq_one_letter_code
_entity_poly.pdbx_strand_id
1 'polypeptide(L)'
;MVKAFLASAYASRGLKMRYTSGTGSEALMGYSESKSMLYLESRCIFITKGAGVQGLQNGAVSCIGMTGAVPSGIRAVLAENLIASMLDLEVASANDQTFSHSDIRRTARTLMQMLPGTDFIFSGYSAVPNYDNMFAGSNFDAEDFDDYNILQRDLMVDGGLRPVTEAETIAIRQKAARAIRAVFRELGLPPIADEEVEAATYAHGSNEMPPRNVVEDLSAVEEMMKRNITGLDIVGALSRSGFEDIASNILNMLRQRVTGDYLQTSAILDRQFEVVSAVNDINDYQGPGTGYRISAERWAEIKNIPGVVQPDTIE
;
A
#
# COMPACT_ATOMS: atom_id res chain seq x y z
N MET A 1 -1.36 -2.81 -27.16
CA MET A 1 -1.40 -4.29 -27.22
C MET A 1 -0.52 -4.96 -26.15
N VAL A 2 0.76 -4.60 -25.98
CA VAL A 2 1.66 -5.28 -25.02
C VAL A 2 1.18 -5.22 -23.56
N LYS A 3 0.74 -4.05 -23.07
CA LYS A 3 0.25 -3.93 -21.68
C LYS A 3 -1.01 -4.77 -21.41
N ALA A 4 -1.99 -4.76 -22.33
CA ALA A 4 -3.20 -5.57 -22.20
C ALA A 4 -2.87 -7.07 -22.17
N PHE A 5 -1.96 -7.54 -23.03
CA PHE A 5 -1.47 -8.90 -22.98
C PHE A 5 -0.79 -9.24 -21.64
N LEU A 6 0.01 -8.30 -21.09
CA LEU A 6 0.63 -8.45 -19.78
C LEU A 6 -0.42 -8.57 -18.66
N ALA A 7 -1.49 -7.76 -18.69
CA ALA A 7 -2.59 -7.89 -17.74
C ALA A 7 -3.23 -9.29 -17.79
N SER A 8 -3.52 -9.79 -19.00
CA SER A 8 -4.01 -11.16 -19.17
C SER A 8 -2.99 -12.22 -18.73
N ALA A 9 -1.69 -11.97 -18.89
CA ALA A 9 -0.65 -12.86 -18.40
C ALA A 9 -0.67 -12.97 -16.87
N TYR A 10 -0.79 -11.86 -16.13
CA TYR A 10 -1.01 -11.90 -14.67
C TYR A 10 -2.29 -12.68 -14.33
N ALA A 11 -3.42 -12.34 -14.94
CA ALA A 11 -4.70 -13.02 -14.67
C ALA A 11 -4.64 -14.53 -14.95
N SER A 12 -3.97 -14.97 -16.03
CA SER A 12 -3.80 -16.39 -16.35
C SER A 12 -2.96 -17.18 -15.34
N ARG A 13 -2.23 -16.49 -14.45
CA ARG A 13 -1.47 -17.08 -13.33
C ARG A 13 -2.20 -16.86 -12.00
N GLY A 14 -3.46 -16.47 -12.06
CA GLY A 14 -4.25 -16.11 -10.89
C GLY A 14 -3.63 -14.96 -10.12
N LEU A 15 -2.98 -14.00 -10.77
CA LEU A 15 -2.34 -12.89 -10.09
C LEU A 15 -3.18 -11.62 -10.16
N LYS A 16 -3.62 -11.12 -9.00
CA LYS A 16 -4.23 -9.78 -8.90
C LYS A 16 -3.21 -8.75 -9.36
N MET A 17 -3.69 -7.83 -10.19
CA MET A 17 -2.90 -6.72 -10.69
C MET A 17 -3.80 -5.52 -10.92
N ARG A 18 -3.18 -4.36 -11.02
CA ARG A 18 -3.78 -3.12 -11.50
C ARG A 18 -2.78 -2.45 -12.44
N TYR A 19 -3.26 -1.50 -13.23
CA TYR A 19 -2.35 -0.58 -13.89
C TYR A 19 -1.97 0.57 -12.96
N THR A 20 -0.97 1.33 -13.39
CA THR A 20 -0.61 2.62 -12.81
C THR A 20 -0.56 3.65 -13.93
N SER A 21 -1.22 4.77 -13.72
CA SER A 21 -1.11 5.98 -14.52
C SER A 21 -1.05 7.19 -13.59
N GLY A 22 -1.22 8.40 -14.12
CA GLY A 22 -1.18 9.60 -13.32
C GLY A 22 -0.96 10.84 -14.17
N THR A 23 -1.72 11.90 -13.85
CA THR A 23 -1.48 13.22 -14.44
C THR A 23 -0.02 13.65 -14.32
N GLY A 24 0.51 14.21 -15.40
CA GLY A 24 1.84 14.82 -15.43
C GLY A 24 2.94 13.92 -16.01
N SER A 25 2.70 12.61 -16.16
CA SER A 25 3.69 11.68 -16.69
C SER A 25 4.16 12.02 -18.10
N GLU A 26 3.26 12.33 -19.03
CA GLU A 26 3.61 12.64 -20.42
C GLU A 26 4.31 13.99 -20.54
N ALA A 27 3.95 14.95 -19.68
CA ALA A 27 4.62 16.24 -19.61
C ALA A 27 6.05 16.09 -19.08
N LEU A 28 6.25 15.31 -18.02
CA LEU A 28 7.57 14.97 -17.47
C LEU A 28 8.44 14.22 -18.49
N MET A 29 7.83 13.30 -19.25
CA MET A 29 8.52 12.53 -20.29
C MET A 29 8.77 13.32 -21.58
N GLY A 30 8.27 14.56 -21.68
CA GLY A 30 8.56 15.47 -22.81
C GLY A 30 7.63 15.36 -24.01
N TYR A 31 6.56 14.57 -23.95
CA TYR A 31 5.68 14.28 -25.09
C TYR A 31 4.19 14.43 -24.74
N SER A 32 3.79 15.60 -24.22
CA SER A 32 2.39 15.86 -23.84
C SER A 32 1.43 16.09 -25.02
N GLU A 33 1.93 16.13 -26.26
CA GLU A 33 1.13 16.43 -27.47
C GLU A 33 0.29 17.71 -27.35
N SER A 34 0.75 18.70 -26.56
CA SER A 34 0.03 19.95 -26.27
C SER A 34 -1.35 19.72 -25.66
N LYS A 35 -1.50 18.69 -24.81
CA LYS A 35 -2.74 18.40 -24.09
C LYS A 35 -2.58 18.67 -22.61
N SER A 36 -3.71 18.90 -21.93
CA SER A 36 -3.71 18.99 -20.47
C SER A 36 -3.40 17.63 -19.85
N MET A 37 -2.79 17.65 -18.66
CA MET A 37 -2.45 16.43 -17.93
C MET A 37 -3.70 15.57 -17.68
N LEU A 38 -4.82 16.20 -17.28
CA LEU A 38 -6.08 15.49 -16.99
C LEU A 38 -6.69 14.87 -18.24
N TYR A 39 -6.55 15.48 -19.43
CA TYR A 39 -7.00 14.87 -20.67
C TYR A 39 -6.20 13.61 -21.00
N LEU A 40 -4.87 13.67 -20.87
CA LEU A 40 -4.00 12.52 -21.12
C LEU A 40 -4.27 11.40 -20.12
N GLU A 41 -4.42 11.76 -18.85
CA GLU A 41 -4.77 10.79 -17.81
C GLU A 41 -6.15 10.16 -18.07
N SER A 42 -7.13 10.92 -18.52
CA SER A 42 -8.42 10.35 -18.94
C SER A 42 -8.22 9.26 -20.01
N ARG A 43 -7.34 9.47 -21.00
CA ARG A 43 -6.99 8.41 -21.98
C ARG A 43 -6.37 7.19 -21.31
N CYS A 44 -5.48 7.38 -20.33
CA CYS A 44 -4.87 6.28 -19.56
C CYS A 44 -5.92 5.48 -18.77
N ILE A 45 -6.90 6.15 -18.17
CA ILE A 45 -8.02 5.50 -17.48
C ILE A 45 -8.85 4.67 -18.48
N PHE A 46 -9.19 5.22 -19.65
CA PHE A 46 -9.92 4.48 -20.69
C PHE A 46 -9.10 3.32 -21.29
N ILE A 47 -7.77 3.45 -21.38
CA ILE A 47 -6.88 2.33 -21.74
C ILE A 47 -6.96 1.21 -20.70
N THR A 48 -6.99 1.57 -19.41
CA THR A 48 -7.12 0.61 -18.31
C THR A 48 -8.45 -0.13 -18.38
N LYS A 49 -9.56 0.61 -18.50
CA LYS A 49 -10.90 0.01 -18.65
C LYS A 49 -10.98 -0.86 -19.91
N GLY A 50 -10.49 -0.37 -21.05
CA GLY A 50 -10.48 -1.10 -22.32
C GLY A 50 -9.58 -2.34 -22.32
N ALA A 51 -8.58 -2.40 -21.45
CA ALA A 51 -7.73 -3.59 -21.27
C ALA A 51 -8.38 -4.68 -20.41
N GLY A 52 -9.56 -4.43 -19.81
CA GLY A 52 -10.20 -5.36 -18.88
C GLY A 52 -9.47 -5.50 -17.55
N VAL A 53 -8.69 -4.49 -17.16
CA VAL A 53 -8.01 -4.45 -15.87
C VAL A 53 -9.00 -3.99 -14.80
N GLN A 54 -9.04 -4.67 -13.67
CA GLN A 54 -10.00 -4.43 -12.58
C GLN A 54 -9.79 -3.09 -11.85
N GLY A 55 -8.57 -2.55 -11.87
CA GLY A 55 -8.18 -1.40 -11.06
C GLY A 55 -7.05 -0.56 -11.62
N LEU A 56 -6.90 0.62 -11.03
CA LEU A 56 -5.92 1.63 -11.41
C LEU A 56 -5.34 2.32 -10.17
N GLN A 57 -4.02 2.41 -10.12
CA GLN A 57 -3.34 3.40 -9.30
C GLN A 57 -3.19 4.69 -10.10
N ASN A 58 -3.85 5.76 -9.66
CA ASN A 58 -3.71 7.09 -10.26
C ASN A 58 -3.89 8.20 -9.21
N GLY A 59 -3.88 9.45 -9.63
CA GLY A 59 -3.81 10.63 -8.76
C GLY A 59 -2.44 11.28 -8.81
N ALA A 60 -1.92 11.49 -10.02
CA ALA A 60 -0.55 11.89 -10.38
C ALA A 60 0.58 10.92 -9.99
N VAL A 61 0.46 10.21 -8.86
CA VAL A 61 1.45 9.21 -8.40
C VAL A 61 2.83 9.87 -8.36
N SER A 62 3.87 9.27 -8.96
CA SER A 62 5.24 9.79 -8.95
C SER A 62 5.42 11.10 -9.71
N CYS A 63 4.41 11.51 -10.49
CA CYS A 63 4.41 12.78 -11.21
C CYS A 63 3.67 13.89 -10.45
N ILE A 64 3.32 13.70 -9.17
CA ILE A 64 2.62 14.69 -8.36
C ILE A 64 3.33 16.05 -8.29
N GLY A 65 4.67 16.10 -8.40
CA GLY A 65 5.42 17.35 -8.53
C GLY A 65 5.05 18.15 -9.79
N MET A 66 4.69 17.49 -10.89
CA MET A 66 4.20 18.15 -12.11
C MET A 66 2.80 18.70 -11.91
N THR A 67 1.87 17.86 -11.48
CA THR A 67 0.47 18.26 -11.33
C THR A 67 0.33 19.31 -10.23
N GLY A 68 1.01 19.14 -9.10
CA GLY A 68 1.03 20.09 -7.98
C GLY A 68 1.74 21.42 -8.27
N ALA A 69 2.48 21.55 -9.37
CA ALA A 69 3.14 22.80 -9.75
C ALA A 69 2.21 23.79 -10.47
N VAL A 70 1.07 23.33 -11.02
CA VAL A 70 0.19 24.17 -11.84
C VAL A 70 -1.14 24.51 -11.14
N PRO A 71 -1.82 25.61 -11.55
CA PRO A 71 -3.13 25.97 -11.00
C PRO A 71 -4.15 24.83 -11.09
N SER A 72 -4.98 24.67 -10.06
CA SER A 72 -5.97 23.59 -9.95
C SER A 72 -5.38 22.17 -10.04
N GLY A 73 -4.06 22.01 -9.90
CA GLY A 73 -3.38 20.72 -9.98
C GLY A 73 -3.92 19.68 -9.00
N ILE A 74 -3.98 20.01 -7.71
CA ILE A 74 -4.49 19.10 -6.68
C ILE A 74 -5.98 18.75 -6.88
N ARG A 75 -6.76 19.68 -7.42
CA ARG A 75 -8.14 19.38 -7.83
C ARG A 75 -8.18 18.44 -9.05
N ALA A 76 -7.22 18.53 -9.97
CA ALA A 76 -7.12 17.60 -11.10
C ALA A 76 -6.74 16.18 -10.64
N VAL A 77 -5.91 16.07 -9.60
CA VAL A 77 -5.60 14.80 -8.92
C VAL A 77 -6.86 14.14 -8.34
N LEU A 78 -7.73 14.92 -7.68
CA LEU A 78 -9.03 14.37 -7.26
C LEU A 78 -9.91 13.98 -8.46
N ALA A 79 -9.91 14.80 -9.51
CA ALA A 79 -10.74 14.55 -10.69
C ALA A 79 -10.35 13.28 -11.44
N GLU A 80 -9.06 12.95 -11.57
CA GLU A 80 -8.65 11.70 -12.22
C GLU A 80 -9.01 10.45 -11.41
N ASN A 81 -8.94 10.53 -10.06
CA ASN A 81 -9.42 9.45 -9.20
C ASN A 81 -10.92 9.24 -9.41
N LEU A 82 -11.70 10.33 -9.42
CA LEU A 82 -13.13 10.27 -9.66
C LEU A 82 -13.48 9.71 -11.05
N ILE A 83 -12.72 10.09 -12.10
CA ILE A 83 -12.92 9.55 -13.45
C ILE A 83 -12.68 8.03 -13.47
N ALA A 84 -11.68 7.53 -12.74
CA ALA A 84 -11.43 6.10 -12.63
C ALA A 84 -12.56 5.37 -11.87
N SER A 85 -12.96 5.88 -10.70
CA SER A 85 -14.04 5.29 -9.90
C SER A 85 -15.38 5.30 -10.64
N MET A 86 -15.74 6.39 -11.32
CA MET A 86 -16.99 6.48 -12.09
C MET A 86 -17.00 5.59 -13.34
N LEU A 87 -15.81 5.13 -13.78
CA LEU A 87 -15.66 4.11 -14.80
C LEU A 87 -15.64 2.70 -14.23
N ASP A 88 -16.01 2.51 -12.95
CA ASP A 88 -16.13 1.20 -12.32
C ASP A 88 -14.79 0.44 -12.36
N LEU A 89 -13.74 1.13 -11.92
CA LEU A 89 -12.42 0.58 -11.64
C LEU A 89 -12.16 0.73 -10.14
N GLU A 90 -11.47 -0.26 -9.55
CA GLU A 90 -10.80 -0.07 -8.27
C GLU A 90 -9.80 1.10 -8.39
N VAL A 91 -9.77 2.00 -7.42
CA VAL A 91 -8.87 3.16 -7.40
C VAL A 91 -7.96 3.12 -6.18
N ALA A 92 -6.68 2.89 -6.44
CA ALA A 92 -5.61 3.12 -5.48
C ALA A 92 -5.10 4.56 -5.66
N SER A 93 -5.57 5.48 -4.81
CA SER A 93 -5.67 6.91 -5.16
C SER A 93 -4.42 7.75 -4.83
N ALA A 94 -3.24 7.24 -5.15
CA ALA A 94 -1.97 7.91 -4.93
C ALA A 94 -1.74 8.24 -3.45
N ASN A 95 -1.62 9.53 -3.11
CA ASN A 95 -1.13 10.01 -1.81
C ASN A 95 0.23 9.40 -1.42
N ASP A 96 0.95 8.86 -2.39
CA ASP A 96 2.07 7.94 -2.19
C ASP A 96 3.43 8.58 -2.47
N GLN A 97 3.45 9.88 -2.80
CA GLN A 97 4.62 10.58 -3.32
C GLN A 97 4.71 12.02 -2.81
N THR A 98 5.93 12.45 -2.47
CA THR A 98 6.21 13.81 -2.01
C THR A 98 6.00 14.85 -3.12
N PHE A 99 5.45 16.02 -2.77
CA PHE A 99 5.35 17.17 -3.68
C PHE A 99 5.50 18.54 -3.01
N SER A 100 5.56 18.57 -1.68
CA SER A 100 5.60 19.80 -0.91
C SER A 100 6.39 19.61 0.38
N HIS A 101 7.12 20.67 0.75
CA HIS A 101 7.77 20.83 2.05
C HIS A 101 6.82 21.33 3.15
N SER A 102 5.53 21.55 2.83
CA SER A 102 4.55 22.10 3.76
C SER A 102 3.57 21.03 4.20
N ASP A 103 3.49 20.80 5.50
CA ASP A 103 2.52 19.88 6.10
C ASP A 103 1.07 20.26 5.79
N ILE A 104 0.78 21.56 5.80
CA ILE A 104 -0.53 22.11 5.42
C ILE A 104 -0.89 21.69 3.99
N ARG A 105 0.05 21.85 3.05
CA ARG A 105 -0.20 21.59 1.63
C ARG A 105 -0.34 20.11 1.32
N ARG A 106 0.49 19.25 1.92
CA ARG A 106 0.40 17.79 1.73
C ARG A 106 -0.84 17.20 2.40
N THR A 107 -1.25 17.72 3.56
CA THR A 107 -2.50 17.36 4.24
C THR A 107 -3.72 17.71 3.39
N ALA A 108 -3.78 18.95 2.88
CA ALA A 108 -4.89 19.38 2.03
C ALA A 108 -5.03 18.51 0.76
N ARG A 109 -3.90 18.06 0.19
CA ARG A 109 -3.90 17.11 -0.93
C ARG A 109 -4.50 15.77 -0.52
N THR A 110 -4.09 15.20 0.61
CA THR A 110 -4.57 13.88 1.07
C THR A 110 -6.03 13.86 1.46
N LEU A 111 -6.52 14.93 2.11
CA LEU A 111 -7.92 15.02 2.51
C LEU A 111 -8.88 14.95 1.31
N MET A 112 -8.42 15.22 0.09
CA MET A 112 -9.24 15.05 -1.11
C MET A 112 -9.71 13.60 -1.32
N GLN A 113 -8.90 12.61 -0.93
CA GLN A 113 -9.24 11.18 -1.03
C GLN A 113 -9.61 10.57 0.32
N MET A 114 -8.98 11.02 1.41
CA MET A 114 -9.25 10.49 2.75
C MET A 114 -10.69 10.75 3.19
N LEU A 115 -11.21 11.97 2.97
CA LEU A 115 -12.55 12.34 3.41
C LEU A 115 -13.67 11.52 2.73
N PRO A 116 -13.72 11.39 1.38
CA PRO A 116 -14.73 10.57 0.74
C PRO A 116 -14.47 9.06 0.85
N GLY A 117 -13.22 8.66 1.06
CA GLY A 117 -12.78 7.27 0.93
C GLY A 117 -12.60 6.84 -0.54
N THR A 118 -11.60 6.02 -0.78
CA THR A 118 -11.35 5.30 -2.04
C THR A 118 -10.98 3.86 -1.70
N ASP A 119 -10.90 2.96 -2.69
CA ASP A 119 -10.54 1.55 -2.43
C ASP A 119 -9.19 1.42 -1.71
N PHE A 120 -8.23 2.27 -2.06
CA PHE A 120 -7.05 2.53 -1.25
C PHE A 120 -6.77 4.03 -1.17
N ILE A 121 -7.06 4.65 -0.02
CA ILE A 121 -6.85 6.09 0.24
C ILE A 121 -5.42 6.49 -0.10
N PHE A 122 -4.47 5.64 0.30
CA PHE A 122 -3.08 5.69 -0.11
C PHE A 122 -2.73 4.46 -0.93
N SER A 123 -2.17 4.65 -2.12
CA SER A 123 -1.52 3.56 -2.88
C SER A 123 -0.05 3.36 -2.50
N GLY A 124 0.39 3.96 -1.39
CA GLY A 124 1.77 3.91 -0.92
C GLY A 124 2.05 4.88 0.21
N TYR A 125 1.26 4.82 1.30
CA TYR A 125 1.65 5.44 2.57
C TYR A 125 3.01 4.86 2.97
N SER A 126 4.02 5.69 3.25
CA SER A 126 5.33 5.15 3.58
C SER A 126 5.32 4.56 4.98
N ALA A 127 5.44 3.23 5.09
CA ALA A 127 5.56 2.54 6.39
C ALA A 127 6.99 2.59 6.98
N VAL A 128 7.86 3.39 6.38
CA VAL A 128 9.22 3.72 6.82
C VAL A 128 9.37 5.25 6.77
N PRO A 129 10.30 5.85 7.52
CA PRO A 129 10.59 7.27 7.37
C PRO A 129 10.99 7.60 5.93
N ASN A 130 10.64 8.79 5.45
CA ASN A 130 10.81 9.14 4.04
C ASN A 130 12.26 9.11 3.56
N TYR A 131 13.25 9.21 4.45
CA TYR A 131 14.66 9.04 4.07
C TYR A 131 14.98 7.62 3.56
N ASP A 132 14.19 6.61 3.94
CA ASP A 132 14.30 5.22 3.46
C ASP A 132 13.32 4.89 2.33
N ASN A 133 12.42 5.81 2.00
CA ASN A 133 11.43 5.55 0.98
C ASN A 133 12.09 5.57 -0.41
N MET A 134 12.28 4.38 -0.97
CA MET A 134 12.91 4.18 -2.28
C MET A 134 12.08 4.67 -3.47
N PHE A 135 10.87 5.18 -3.25
CA PHE A 135 10.08 5.91 -4.23
C PHE A 135 10.24 7.43 -4.08
N ALA A 136 11.37 7.90 -3.52
CA ALA A 136 11.69 9.31 -3.30
C ALA A 136 10.72 10.02 -2.32
N GLY A 137 10.26 9.29 -1.31
CA GLY A 137 9.36 9.80 -0.27
C GLY A 137 7.89 9.72 -0.67
N SER A 138 7.04 9.38 0.30
CA SER A 138 5.58 9.45 0.22
C SER A 138 5.02 10.75 0.77
N ASN A 139 3.75 11.05 0.46
CA ASN A 139 3.08 12.24 0.95
C ASN A 139 2.85 12.20 2.47
N PHE A 140 2.69 10.99 3.02
CA PHE A 140 2.70 10.71 4.45
C PHE A 140 3.66 9.54 4.72
N ASP A 141 4.37 9.58 5.84
CA ASP A 141 5.31 8.54 6.23
C ASP A 141 5.14 8.04 7.67
N ALA A 142 6.07 7.21 8.13
CA ALA A 142 6.00 6.59 9.44
C ALA A 142 5.95 7.61 10.59
N GLU A 143 6.47 8.82 10.40
CA GLU A 143 6.44 9.87 11.42
C GLU A 143 5.05 10.55 11.49
N ASP A 144 4.20 10.37 10.48
CA ASP A 144 2.84 10.91 10.44
C ASP A 144 1.77 9.95 10.99
N PHE A 145 2.13 8.75 11.45
CA PHE A 145 1.15 7.73 11.86
C PHE A 145 0.20 8.20 12.97
N ASP A 146 0.74 8.93 13.95
CA ASP A 146 -0.05 9.44 15.07
C ASP A 146 -1.01 10.54 14.60
N ASP A 147 -0.54 11.50 13.81
CA ASP A 147 -1.39 12.53 13.19
C ASP A 147 -2.50 11.91 12.34
N TYR A 148 -2.18 10.86 11.57
CA TYR A 148 -3.19 10.18 10.75
C TYR A 148 -4.25 9.47 11.59
N ASN A 149 -3.88 8.88 12.73
CA ASN A 149 -4.84 8.30 13.68
C ASN A 149 -5.71 9.38 14.36
N ILE A 150 -5.10 10.52 14.71
CA ILE A 150 -5.83 11.66 15.29
C ILE A 150 -6.82 12.24 14.28
N LEU A 151 -6.44 12.39 13.01
CA LEU A 151 -7.35 12.88 11.96
C LEU A 151 -8.56 11.96 11.76
N GLN A 152 -8.37 10.64 11.78
CA GLN A 152 -9.48 9.68 11.73
C GLN A 152 -10.46 9.87 12.88
N ARG A 153 -9.93 10.05 14.10
CA ARG A 153 -10.71 10.29 15.31
C ARG A 153 -11.43 11.64 15.28
N ASP A 154 -10.79 12.70 14.82
CA ASP A 154 -11.36 14.05 14.85
C ASP A 154 -12.49 14.21 13.83
N LEU A 155 -12.35 13.59 12.66
CA LEU A 155 -13.28 13.75 11.55
C LEU A 155 -14.35 12.65 11.51
N MET A 156 -14.24 11.62 12.37
CA MET A 156 -15.04 10.39 12.27
C MET A 156 -14.96 9.81 10.85
N VAL A 157 -13.73 9.72 10.33
CA VAL A 157 -13.41 9.19 9.00
C VAL A 157 -12.56 7.94 9.19
N ASP A 158 -12.92 6.86 8.50
CA ASP A 158 -12.07 5.66 8.46
C ASP A 158 -10.96 5.86 7.43
N GLY A 159 -9.74 6.06 7.92
CA GLY A 159 -8.55 6.22 7.10
C GLY A 159 -7.87 4.90 6.74
N GLY A 160 -8.42 3.75 7.17
CA GLY A 160 -7.89 2.41 6.92
C GLY A 160 -6.73 2.01 7.82
N LEU A 161 -6.32 2.85 8.79
CA LEU A 161 -5.25 2.56 9.75
C LEU A 161 -5.78 2.57 11.19
N ARG A 162 -4.99 2.07 12.13
CA ARG A 162 -5.37 2.01 13.54
C ARG A 162 -4.18 2.38 14.43
N PRO A 163 -4.43 2.91 15.64
CA PRO A 163 -3.38 3.02 16.63
C PRO A 163 -2.86 1.63 17.02
N VAL A 164 -1.56 1.55 17.29
CA VAL A 164 -0.88 0.35 17.79
C VAL A 164 -0.02 0.72 18.99
N THR A 165 0.19 -0.24 19.87
CA THR A 165 1.12 -0.07 21.00
C THR A 165 2.56 -0.32 20.56
N GLU A 166 3.50 0.33 21.25
CA GLU A 166 4.93 0.08 21.03
C GLU A 166 5.27 -1.40 21.30
N ALA A 167 4.72 -1.97 22.38
CA ALA A 167 4.99 -3.35 22.78
C ALA A 167 4.55 -4.38 21.72
N GLU A 168 3.35 -4.24 21.13
CA GLU A 168 2.91 -5.16 20.07
C GLU A 168 3.73 -4.97 18.78
N THR A 169 4.16 -3.73 18.51
CA THR A 169 4.97 -3.38 17.35
C THR A 169 6.37 -3.99 17.45
N ILE A 170 7.02 -3.87 18.62
CA ILE A 170 8.29 -4.55 18.92
C ILE A 170 8.14 -6.07 18.73
N ALA A 171 7.10 -6.66 19.30
CA ALA A 171 6.88 -8.10 19.23
C ALA A 171 6.68 -8.60 17.79
N ILE A 172 5.88 -7.90 16.97
CA ILE A 172 5.63 -8.31 15.59
C ILE A 172 6.86 -8.10 14.70
N ARG A 173 7.61 -7.01 14.90
CA ARG A 173 8.87 -6.74 14.18
C ARG A 173 9.93 -7.78 14.51
N GLN A 174 10.09 -8.14 15.78
CA GLN A 174 11.02 -9.20 16.18
C GLN A 174 10.63 -10.55 15.59
N LYS A 175 9.33 -10.90 15.60
CA LYS A 175 8.84 -12.14 14.99
C LYS A 175 9.15 -12.15 13.49
N ALA A 176 8.89 -11.06 12.78
CA ALA A 176 9.20 -10.93 11.36
C ALA A 176 10.71 -11.04 11.08
N ALA A 177 11.55 -10.35 11.87
CA ALA A 177 13.01 -10.38 11.75
C ALA A 177 13.57 -11.80 11.98
N ARG A 178 13.04 -12.53 12.97
CA ARG A 178 13.42 -13.93 13.21
C ARG A 178 12.94 -14.86 12.09
N ALA A 179 11.75 -14.62 11.54
CA ALA A 179 11.20 -15.40 10.43
C ALA A 179 12.02 -15.23 9.14
N ILE A 180 12.38 -13.99 8.78
CA ILE A 180 13.21 -13.74 7.59
C ILE A 180 14.63 -14.32 7.76
N ARG A 181 15.23 -14.22 8.96
CA ARG A 181 16.48 -14.91 9.29
C ARG A 181 16.37 -16.42 9.08
N ALA A 182 15.26 -17.01 9.52
CA ALA A 182 15.04 -18.45 9.37
C ALA A 182 14.90 -18.85 7.89
N VAL A 183 14.21 -18.05 7.07
CA VAL A 183 14.13 -18.26 5.62
C VAL A 183 15.50 -18.19 4.98
N PHE A 184 16.30 -17.17 5.30
CA PHE A 184 17.66 -17.03 4.76
C PHE A 184 18.54 -18.23 5.11
N ARG A 185 18.49 -18.67 6.38
CA ARG A 185 19.21 -19.87 6.82
C ARG A 185 18.79 -21.13 6.05
N GLU A 186 17.49 -21.38 5.96
CA GLU A 186 16.93 -22.59 5.32
C GLU A 186 17.14 -22.62 3.80
N LEU A 187 17.24 -21.46 3.15
CA LEU A 187 17.50 -21.36 1.72
C LEU A 187 18.99 -21.25 1.37
N GLY A 188 19.87 -21.16 2.38
CA GLY A 188 21.31 -20.99 2.20
C GLY A 188 21.67 -19.63 1.61
N LEU A 189 20.98 -18.57 2.05
CA LEU A 189 21.27 -17.18 1.70
C LEU A 189 22.26 -16.55 2.71
N PRO A 190 22.86 -15.39 2.40
CA PRO A 190 23.85 -14.75 3.27
C PRO A 190 23.28 -14.49 4.66
N PRO A 191 24.00 -14.85 5.73
CA PRO A 191 23.42 -14.92 7.06
C PRO A 191 22.79 -13.61 7.51
N ILE A 192 21.71 -13.71 8.29
CA ILE A 192 21.14 -12.59 9.05
C ILE A 192 21.52 -12.84 10.51
N ALA A 193 22.35 -11.97 11.07
CA ALA A 193 22.89 -12.09 12.41
C ALA A 193 21.85 -11.72 13.49
N ASP A 194 22.15 -12.04 14.75
CA ASP A 194 21.25 -11.71 15.86
C ASP A 194 21.20 -10.19 16.08
N GLU A 195 22.31 -9.50 15.82
CA GLU A 195 22.44 -8.05 15.85
C GLU A 195 21.52 -7.38 14.81
N GLU A 196 21.36 -7.97 13.63
CA GLU A 196 20.42 -7.50 12.60
C GLU A 196 18.96 -7.70 13.03
N VAL A 197 18.67 -8.84 13.66
CA VAL A 197 17.33 -9.13 14.18
C VAL A 197 16.95 -8.16 15.30
N GLU A 198 17.86 -7.88 16.21
CA GLU A 198 17.66 -6.93 17.31
C GLU A 198 17.54 -5.49 16.78
N ALA A 199 18.44 -5.06 15.88
CA ALA A 199 18.35 -3.77 15.24
C ALA A 199 17.00 -3.57 14.53
N ALA A 200 16.60 -4.50 13.67
CA ALA A 200 15.32 -4.43 12.96
C ALA A 200 14.11 -4.40 13.91
N THR A 201 14.23 -4.97 15.10
CA THR A 201 13.15 -4.96 16.10
C THR A 201 12.82 -3.55 16.58
N TYR A 202 13.84 -2.72 16.81
CA TYR A 202 13.70 -1.39 17.42
C TYR A 202 14.00 -0.22 16.48
N ALA A 203 14.52 -0.49 15.29
CA ALA A 203 14.88 0.53 14.30
C ALA A 203 13.67 1.37 13.86
N HIS A 204 13.92 2.66 13.68
CA HIS A 204 13.01 3.56 12.95
C HIS A 204 13.20 3.36 11.45
N GLY A 205 14.45 3.29 10.99
CA GLY A 205 14.81 3.02 9.61
C GLY A 205 16.22 2.44 9.46
N SER A 206 16.81 2.59 8.29
CA SER A 206 18.09 1.97 7.92
C SER A 206 19.29 2.55 8.67
N ASN A 207 19.16 3.74 9.27
CA ASN A 207 20.22 4.34 10.07
C ASN A 207 20.56 3.52 11.32
N GLU A 208 19.58 2.76 11.85
CA GLU A 208 19.79 1.87 12.99
C GLU A 208 20.16 0.44 12.57
N MET A 209 20.17 0.14 11.26
CA MET A 209 20.49 -1.18 10.73
C MET A 209 22.00 -1.34 10.50
N PRO A 210 22.61 -2.45 10.94
CA PRO A 210 24.01 -2.72 10.60
C PRO A 210 24.14 -2.94 9.08
N PRO A 211 25.26 -2.51 8.47
CA PRO A 211 25.47 -2.66 7.04
C PRO A 211 25.61 -4.14 6.67
N ARG A 212 25.02 -4.52 5.53
CA ARG A 212 25.17 -5.85 4.94
C ARG A 212 26.18 -5.85 3.78
N ASN A 213 26.73 -7.01 3.48
CA ASN A 213 27.58 -7.20 2.30
C ASN A 213 26.73 -7.24 1.03
N VAL A 214 26.50 -6.07 0.44
CA VAL A 214 25.64 -5.90 -0.74
C VAL A 214 26.06 -6.79 -1.91
N VAL A 215 27.37 -6.98 -2.13
CA VAL A 215 27.87 -7.81 -3.24
C VAL A 215 27.50 -9.29 -3.03
N GLU A 216 27.55 -9.76 -1.80
CA GLU A 216 27.18 -11.12 -1.43
C GLU A 216 25.67 -11.34 -1.56
N ASP A 217 24.86 -10.39 -1.11
CA ASP A 217 23.40 -10.42 -1.28
C ASP A 217 23.00 -10.41 -2.77
N LEU A 218 23.67 -9.58 -3.60
CA LEU A 218 23.44 -9.53 -5.05
C LEU A 218 23.82 -10.85 -5.74
N SER A 219 24.91 -11.48 -5.31
CA SER A 219 25.33 -12.80 -5.83
C SER A 219 24.32 -13.88 -5.43
N ALA A 220 23.84 -13.82 -4.18
CA ALA A 220 22.89 -14.78 -3.66
C ALA A 220 21.51 -14.68 -4.33
N VAL A 221 21.00 -13.47 -4.60
CA VAL A 221 19.73 -13.32 -5.32
C VAL A 221 19.84 -13.81 -6.76
N GLU A 222 20.97 -13.58 -7.45
CA GLU A 222 21.20 -14.14 -8.80
C GLU A 222 21.15 -15.68 -8.77
N GLU A 223 21.83 -16.30 -7.81
CA GLU A 223 21.85 -17.76 -7.66
C GLU A 223 20.49 -18.32 -7.21
N MET A 224 19.80 -17.63 -6.31
CA MET A 224 18.44 -17.98 -5.88
C MET A 224 17.47 -18.02 -7.07
N MET A 225 17.59 -17.07 -7.99
CA MET A 225 16.79 -17.04 -9.21
C MET A 225 17.18 -18.17 -10.18
N LYS A 226 18.48 -18.50 -10.33
CA LYS A 226 18.94 -19.66 -11.13
C LYS A 226 18.43 -20.99 -10.59
N ARG A 227 18.32 -21.10 -9.26
CA ARG A 227 17.72 -22.24 -8.57
C ARG A 227 16.19 -22.32 -8.73
N ASN A 228 15.58 -21.32 -9.36
CA ASN A 228 14.12 -21.19 -9.53
C ASN A 228 13.37 -21.29 -8.20
N ILE A 229 13.90 -20.68 -7.13
CA ILE A 229 13.21 -20.61 -5.84
C ILE A 229 11.85 -19.92 -6.02
N THR A 230 10.82 -20.55 -5.47
CA THR A 230 9.42 -20.12 -5.55
C THR A 230 8.86 -19.76 -4.18
N GLY A 231 7.63 -19.26 -4.14
CA GLY A 231 6.91 -19.06 -2.89
C GLY A 231 6.74 -20.35 -2.06
N LEU A 232 6.71 -21.54 -2.69
CA LEU A 232 6.59 -22.81 -1.97
C LEU A 232 7.87 -23.18 -1.22
N ASP A 233 9.03 -22.80 -1.74
CA ASP A 233 10.32 -22.98 -1.05
C ASP A 233 10.38 -22.12 0.21
N ILE A 234 9.81 -20.90 0.16
CA ILE A 234 9.66 -20.00 1.32
C ILE A 234 8.71 -20.61 2.36
N VAL A 235 7.56 -21.16 1.93
CA VAL A 235 6.63 -21.91 2.80
C VAL A 235 7.36 -23.06 3.48
N GLY A 236 8.09 -23.87 2.71
CA GLY A 236 8.87 -24.99 3.25
C GLY A 236 9.95 -24.55 4.24
N ALA A 237 10.66 -23.46 3.95
CA ALA A 237 11.67 -22.88 4.84
C ALA A 237 11.07 -22.44 6.19
N LEU A 238 9.95 -21.72 6.16
CA LEU A 238 9.26 -21.29 7.39
C LEU A 238 8.73 -22.48 8.19
N SER A 239 8.14 -23.47 7.52
CA SER A 239 7.61 -24.68 8.16
C SER A 239 8.71 -25.48 8.87
N ARG A 240 9.85 -25.72 8.21
CA ARG A 240 11.01 -26.42 8.81
C ARG A 240 11.66 -25.68 9.97
N SER A 241 11.45 -24.37 10.06
CA SER A 241 12.07 -23.52 11.08
C SER A 241 11.14 -23.13 12.23
N GLY A 242 9.96 -23.76 12.32
CA GLY A 242 9.02 -23.56 13.43
C GLY A 242 8.08 -22.37 13.27
N PHE A 243 8.06 -21.72 12.11
CA PHE A 243 7.14 -20.63 11.76
C PHE A 243 5.94 -21.15 10.95
N GLU A 244 5.28 -22.19 11.45
CA GLU A 244 4.21 -22.89 10.74
C GLU A 244 3.01 -22.00 10.45
N ASP A 245 2.70 -21.07 11.35
CA ASP A 245 1.64 -20.08 11.14
C ASP A 245 1.96 -19.14 9.97
N ILE A 246 3.21 -18.65 9.88
CA ILE A 246 3.64 -17.78 8.77
C ILE A 246 3.74 -18.58 7.46
N ALA A 247 4.21 -19.84 7.53
CA ALA A 247 4.23 -20.74 6.38
C ALA A 247 2.82 -20.93 5.82
N SER A 248 1.85 -21.21 6.70
CA SER A 248 0.44 -21.35 6.33
C SER A 248 -0.12 -20.06 5.73
N ASN A 249 0.22 -18.91 6.29
CA ASN A 249 -0.21 -17.61 5.77
C ASN A 249 0.29 -17.36 4.34
N ILE A 250 1.58 -17.59 4.06
CA ILE A 250 2.12 -17.45 2.70
C ILE A 250 1.47 -18.46 1.75
N LEU A 251 1.24 -19.69 2.20
CA LEU A 251 0.54 -20.68 1.40
C LEU A 251 -0.90 -20.24 1.08
N ASN A 252 -1.62 -19.66 2.03
CA ASN A 252 -2.97 -19.13 1.80
C ASN A 252 -2.97 -17.92 0.86
N MET A 253 -1.95 -17.06 0.89
CA MET A 253 -1.73 -16.03 -0.13
C MET A 253 -1.51 -16.62 -1.52
N LEU A 254 -0.73 -17.71 -1.64
CA LEU A 254 -0.51 -18.40 -2.92
C LEU A 254 -1.79 -19.09 -3.42
N ARG A 255 -2.63 -19.59 -2.52
CA ARG A 255 -3.91 -20.24 -2.85
C ARG A 255 -4.93 -19.28 -3.48
N GLN A 256 -4.82 -17.97 -3.25
CA GLN A 256 -5.64 -16.97 -3.95
C GLN A 256 -5.49 -17.05 -5.47
N ARG A 257 -4.33 -17.52 -5.95
CA ARG A 257 -4.08 -17.74 -7.37
C ARG A 257 -4.86 -18.91 -7.96
N VAL A 258 -5.33 -19.82 -7.11
CA VAL A 258 -6.10 -21.00 -7.51
C VAL A 258 -7.59 -20.67 -7.57
N THR A 259 -8.11 -19.92 -6.59
CA THR A 259 -9.53 -19.55 -6.57
C THR A 259 -9.83 -18.44 -7.57
N GLY A 260 -8.92 -17.47 -7.70
CA GLY A 260 -9.10 -16.31 -8.57
C GLY A 260 -10.08 -15.27 -8.02
N ASP A 261 -10.62 -15.45 -6.81
CA ASP A 261 -11.60 -14.54 -6.21
C ASP A 261 -11.02 -13.14 -6.04
N TYR A 262 -9.76 -13.04 -5.62
CA TYR A 262 -9.09 -11.76 -5.42
C TYR A 262 -8.69 -11.05 -6.74
N LEU A 263 -9.03 -11.63 -7.90
CA LEU A 263 -8.86 -10.95 -9.19
C LEU A 263 -9.97 -9.92 -9.45
N GLN A 264 -11.04 -9.95 -8.66
CA GLN A 264 -12.16 -9.04 -8.79
C GLN A 264 -11.80 -7.61 -8.35
N THR A 265 -12.63 -6.67 -8.81
CA THR A 265 -12.52 -5.24 -8.51
C THR A 265 -12.43 -5.02 -7.00
N SER A 266 -11.41 -4.26 -6.58
CA SER A 266 -11.20 -3.83 -5.19
C SER A 266 -10.92 -4.93 -4.19
N ALA A 267 -10.59 -6.14 -4.68
CA ALA A 267 -10.35 -7.26 -3.79
C ALA A 267 -9.13 -7.08 -2.88
N ILE A 268 -9.37 -7.19 -1.58
CA ILE A 268 -8.41 -7.42 -0.50
C ILE A 268 -8.75 -8.74 0.21
N LEU A 269 -7.99 -9.08 1.24
CA LEU A 269 -8.21 -10.26 2.05
C LEU A 269 -8.37 -9.87 3.52
N ASP A 270 -9.29 -10.52 4.21
CA ASP A 270 -9.37 -10.44 5.65
C ASP A 270 -8.29 -11.32 6.33
N ARG A 271 -8.36 -11.43 7.67
CA ARG A 271 -7.40 -12.21 8.46
C ARG A 271 -7.50 -13.72 8.18
N GLN A 272 -8.62 -14.20 7.64
CA GLN A 272 -8.91 -15.58 7.32
C GLN A 272 -8.57 -15.93 5.86
N PHE A 273 -8.04 -14.97 5.10
CA PHE A 273 -7.78 -15.08 3.66
C PHE A 273 -9.06 -15.21 2.82
N GLU A 274 -10.19 -14.75 3.34
CA GLU A 274 -11.43 -14.61 2.59
C GLU A 274 -11.41 -13.27 1.85
N VAL A 275 -11.92 -13.27 0.62
CA VAL A 275 -11.89 -12.07 -0.23
C VAL A 275 -12.96 -11.08 0.21
N VAL A 276 -12.57 -9.82 0.35
CA VAL A 276 -13.47 -8.67 0.48
C VAL A 276 -13.22 -7.78 -0.73
N SER A 277 -14.23 -7.60 -1.57
CA SER A 277 -14.11 -6.96 -2.89
C SER A 277 -15.38 -6.19 -3.23
N ALA A 278 -15.35 -5.37 -4.28
CA ALA A 278 -16.54 -4.68 -4.75
C ALA A 278 -17.67 -5.61 -5.23
N VAL A 279 -17.44 -6.93 -5.32
CA VAL A 279 -18.47 -7.93 -5.67
C VAL A 279 -19.29 -8.35 -4.46
N ASN A 280 -18.66 -8.54 -3.30
CA ASN A 280 -19.31 -9.01 -2.07
C ASN A 280 -19.41 -7.95 -0.96
N ASP A 281 -18.71 -6.83 -1.12
CA ASP A 281 -18.77 -5.64 -0.29
C ASP A 281 -19.06 -4.42 -1.20
N ILE A 282 -20.24 -4.45 -1.82
CA ILE A 282 -20.65 -3.44 -2.81
C ILE A 282 -20.92 -2.12 -2.10
N ASN A 283 -20.28 -1.03 -2.54
CA ASN A 283 -20.64 0.31 -2.09
C ASN A 283 -22.03 0.70 -2.61
N ASP A 284 -22.98 0.92 -1.71
CA ASP A 284 -24.39 1.17 -1.99
C ASP A 284 -24.84 2.61 -1.64
N TYR A 285 -23.90 3.56 -1.59
CA TYR A 285 -24.20 4.94 -1.21
C TYR A 285 -25.30 5.60 -2.06
N GLN A 286 -26.33 6.11 -1.39
CA GLN A 286 -27.47 6.87 -1.92
C GLN A 286 -27.75 8.16 -1.11
N GLY A 287 -26.79 8.62 -0.31
CA GLY A 287 -26.93 9.79 0.57
C GLY A 287 -26.89 9.45 2.08
N PRO A 288 -27.20 10.41 2.97
CA PRO A 288 -27.21 10.18 4.41
C PRO A 288 -28.10 8.99 4.80
N GLY A 289 -27.62 8.14 5.71
CA GLY A 289 -28.31 6.91 6.14
C GLY A 289 -28.03 5.67 5.27
N THR A 290 -27.18 5.78 4.25
CA THR A 290 -26.77 4.68 3.36
C THR A 290 -25.24 4.66 3.18
N GLY A 291 -24.72 3.65 2.48
CA GLY A 291 -23.30 3.49 2.21
C GLY A 291 -22.50 3.06 3.45
N TYR A 292 -21.18 2.98 3.27
CA TYR A 292 -20.25 2.71 4.36
C TYR A 292 -20.44 3.68 5.54
N ARG A 293 -20.58 3.12 6.73
CA ARG A 293 -20.52 3.82 8.01
C ARG A 293 -19.63 3.03 8.93
N ILE A 294 -18.77 3.74 9.65
CA ILE A 294 -17.84 3.13 10.60
C ILE A 294 -18.65 2.28 11.59
N SER A 295 -18.33 0.99 11.68
CA SER A 295 -18.97 0.10 12.64
C SER A 295 -18.66 0.54 14.07
N ALA A 296 -19.49 0.14 15.04
CA ALA A 296 -19.26 0.52 16.43
C ALA A 296 -17.90 0.04 16.97
N GLU A 297 -17.48 -1.16 16.57
CA GLU A 297 -16.18 -1.73 16.93
C GLU A 297 -15.03 -0.96 16.28
N ARG A 298 -15.10 -0.73 14.97
CA ARG A 298 -14.08 0.04 14.25
C ARG A 298 -13.97 1.47 14.78
N TRP A 299 -15.08 2.09 15.14
CA TRP A 299 -15.08 3.42 15.74
C TRP A 299 -14.47 3.44 17.14
N ALA A 300 -14.68 2.39 17.93
CA ALA A 300 -13.99 2.25 19.21
C ALA A 300 -12.47 2.11 19.01
N GLU A 301 -12.03 1.33 18.01
CA GLU A 301 -10.61 1.20 17.67
C GLU A 301 -9.99 2.54 17.26
N ILE A 302 -10.65 3.32 16.39
CA ILE A 302 -10.18 4.64 15.96
C ILE A 302 -10.04 5.62 17.14
N LYS A 303 -10.96 5.58 18.12
CA LYS A 303 -10.91 6.46 19.30
C LYS A 303 -9.83 6.05 20.31
N ASN A 304 -9.45 4.78 20.36
CA ASN A 304 -8.56 4.21 21.37
C ASN A 304 -7.08 4.48 21.06
N ILE A 305 -6.71 5.76 20.94
CA ILE A 305 -5.34 6.19 20.68
C ILE A 305 -4.54 6.17 22.00
N PRO A 306 -3.36 5.50 22.06
CA PRO A 306 -2.47 5.54 23.21
C PRO A 306 -2.12 6.97 23.62
N GLY A 307 -2.15 7.27 24.92
CA GLY A 307 -1.88 8.60 25.45
C GLY A 307 -3.11 9.50 25.60
N VAL A 308 -4.29 9.11 25.10
CA VAL A 308 -5.55 9.80 25.42
C VAL A 308 -5.88 9.57 26.90
N VAL A 309 -5.83 10.65 27.69
CA VAL A 309 -6.09 10.60 29.13
C VAL A 309 -7.58 10.60 29.42
N GLN A 310 -7.99 9.82 30.41
CA GLN A 310 -9.38 9.83 30.88
C GLN A 310 -9.64 11.10 31.70
N PRO A 311 -10.73 11.83 31.43
CA PRO A 311 -10.95 13.14 32.02
C PRO A 311 -11.15 13.09 33.55
N ASP A 312 -11.62 11.97 34.09
CA ASP A 312 -11.82 11.73 35.52
C ASP A 312 -10.52 11.42 36.29
N THR A 313 -9.40 11.19 35.58
CA THR A 313 -8.09 10.92 36.20
C THR A 313 -7.16 12.13 36.25
N ILE A 314 -7.63 13.31 35.83
CA ILE A 314 -6.85 14.56 35.89
C ILE A 314 -7.06 15.23 37.25
N GLU A 315 -5.99 15.32 38.05
CA GLU A 315 -5.93 16.10 39.31
C GLU A 315 -5.48 17.54 39.09
#